data_AF-A0A3Q4GK24-F1
#
_entry.id   AF-A0A3Q4GK24-F1
#
_cell.length_a   1.000
_cell.length_b   1.000
_cell.length_c   1.000
_cell.angle_alpha   90.00
_cell.angle_beta   90.00
_cell.angle_gamma   90.00
#
_symmetry.space_group_name_H-M   'P 1'
#
loop_
_entity.id
_entity.type
_entity.pdbx_description
1 polymer ?
#
loop_
_entity_poly.entity_id
_entity_poly.type
_entity_poly.pdbx_seq_one_letter_code
_entity_poly.pdbx_strand_id
1 'polypeptide(L)' 'TEEERLFLSVCIQFDSNGDGQISLTELREAMKKLMGEQVTNREINEILKDADLNGDGLVDFEGVGRP' A
#
# COMPACT_ATOMS: atom_id res chain seq x y z
N THR A 1 -3.37 -5.95 14.06
CA THR A 1 -4.03 -4.91 14.88
C THR A 1 -5.12 -4.21 14.06
N GLU A 2 -5.94 -3.32 14.63
CA GLU A 2 -6.88 -2.50 13.84
C GLU A 2 -6.16 -1.64 12.80
N GLU A 3 -4.95 -1.17 13.11
CA GLU A 3 -4.09 -0.42 12.20
C GLU A 3 -3.70 -1.25 10.96
N GLU A 4 -3.31 -2.52 11.15
CA GLU A 4 -3.05 -3.43 10.02
C GLU A 4 -4.31 -3.68 9.19
N ARG A 5 -5.47 -3.88 9.84
CA ARG A 5 -6.74 -4.07 9.10
C ARG A 5 -7.12 -2.87 8.26
N LEU A 6 -6.88 -1.65 8.74
CA LEU A 6 -7.14 -0.43 7.99
C LEU A 6 -6.22 -0.34 6.76
N PHE A 7 -4.95 -0.66 6.95
CA PHE A 7 -3.96 -0.72 5.87
C PHE A 7 -4.32 -1.78 4.83
N LEU A 8 -4.79 -2.96 5.26
CA LEU A 8 -5.26 -4.01 4.35
C LEU A 8 -6.54 -3.66 3.61
N SER A 9 -7.54 -3.05 4.27
CA SER A 9 -8.76 -2.61 3.60
C SER A 9 -8.47 -1.55 2.55
N VAL A 10 -7.49 -0.69 2.81
CA VAL A 10 -6.96 0.23 1.82
C VAL A 10 -6.30 -0.56 0.70
N CYS A 11 -5.37 -1.43 1.01
CA CYS A 11 -4.64 -2.20 0.00
C CYS A 11 -5.58 -2.94 -0.95
N ILE A 12 -6.59 -3.63 -0.41
CA ILE A 12 -7.63 -4.34 -1.19
C ILE A 12 -8.49 -3.39 -2.04
N GLN A 13 -8.70 -2.15 -1.59
CA GLN A 13 -9.45 -1.14 -2.35
C GLN A 13 -8.66 -0.59 -3.54
N PHE A 14 -7.33 -0.69 -3.51
CA PHE A 14 -6.44 -0.22 -4.57
C PHE A 14 -5.90 -1.35 -5.46
N ASP A 15 -5.85 -2.59 -4.95
CA ASP A 15 -5.56 -3.83 -5.67
C ASP A 15 -6.61 -4.08 -6.76
N SER A 16 -6.36 -3.50 -7.94
CA SER A 16 -7.31 -3.51 -9.06
C SER A 16 -7.27 -4.81 -9.86
N ASN A 17 -6.14 -5.51 -9.81
CA ASN A 17 -5.87 -6.81 -10.43
C ASN A 17 -6.17 -7.99 -9.49
N GLY A 18 -6.31 -7.75 -8.19
CA GLY A 18 -6.64 -8.79 -7.20
C GLY A 18 -5.50 -9.78 -6.98
N ASP A 19 -4.26 -9.37 -7.23
CA ASP A 19 -3.10 -10.25 -7.15
C ASP A 19 -2.45 -10.27 -5.77
N GLY A 20 -3.01 -9.55 -4.79
CA GLY A 20 -2.48 -9.52 -3.42
C GLY A 20 -1.23 -8.64 -3.27
N GLN A 21 -0.88 -7.90 -4.32
CA GLN A 21 0.26 -7.00 -4.37
C GLN A 21 -0.21 -5.63 -4.87
N ILE A 22 0.40 -4.57 -4.37
CA ILE A 22 0.14 -3.21 -4.84
C ILE A 22 1.41 -2.64 -5.42
N SER A 23 1.33 -2.15 -6.65
CA SER A 23 2.47 -1.47 -7.26
C SER A 23 2.74 -0.12 -6.59
N LEU A 24 3.99 0.36 -6.64
CA LEU A 24 4.36 1.72 -6.18
C LEU A 24 3.42 2.81 -6.72
N THR A 25 2.92 2.63 -7.94
CA THR A 25 2.00 3.57 -8.59
C THR A 25 0.63 3.58 -7.91
N GLU A 26 0.07 2.40 -7.64
CA GLU A 26 -1.22 2.23 -6.99
C GLU A 26 -1.18 2.70 -5.53
N LEU A 27 -0.11 2.37 -4.78
CA LEU A 27 0.04 2.87 -3.40
C LEU A 27 0.16 4.39 -3.36
N ARG A 28 0.83 4.99 -4.36
CA ARG A 28 0.96 6.45 -4.45
C ARG A 28 -0.37 7.14 -4.69
N GLU A 29 -1.25 6.54 -5.50
CA GLU A 29 -2.62 7.02 -5.66
C GLU A 29 -3.46 6.80 -4.40
N ALA A 30 -3.27 5.67 -3.72
CA ALA A 30 -3.92 5.36 -2.45
C ALA A 30 -3.60 6.38 -1.36
N MET A 31 -2.31 6.63 -1.15
CA MET A 31 -1.76 7.60 -0.20
C MET A 31 -2.32 8.99 -0.45
N LYS A 32 -2.37 9.43 -1.71
CA LYS A 32 -2.95 10.73 -2.08
C LYS A 32 -4.46 10.80 -1.82
N LYS A 33 -5.20 9.71 -2.02
CA LYS A 33 -6.64 9.69 -1.73
C LYS A 33 -6.95 9.63 -0.23
N LEU A 34 -6.15 8.93 0.55
CA LEU A 34 -6.37 8.72 1.98
C LEU A 34 -5.85 9.87 2.85
N MET A 35 -4.62 10.32 2.59
CA MET A 35 -3.97 11.37 3.35
C MET A 35 -4.11 12.75 2.68
N GLY A 36 -4.62 12.80 1.45
CA GLY A 36 -4.84 14.04 0.69
C GLY A 36 -3.60 14.53 -0.08
N GLU A 37 -3.75 15.65 -0.78
CA GLU A 37 -2.68 16.30 -1.57
C GLU A 37 -1.49 16.79 -0.74
N GLN A 38 -1.57 16.75 0.60
CA GLN A 38 -0.52 17.21 1.51
C GLN A 38 0.68 16.24 1.58
N VAL A 39 0.47 14.98 1.22
CA VAL A 39 1.53 13.97 1.23
C VAL A 39 2.48 14.17 0.05
N THR A 40 3.74 14.44 0.38
CA THR A 40 4.78 14.68 -0.62
C THR A 40 5.28 13.37 -1.21
N ASN A 41 5.79 13.41 -2.45
CA ASN A 41 6.43 12.25 -3.07
C ASN A 41 7.53 11.63 -2.21
N ARG A 42 8.20 12.42 -1.36
CA ARG A 42 9.24 11.93 -0.45
C ARG A 42 8.67 11.04 0.64
N GLU A 43 7.62 11.49 1.32
CA GLU A 43 6.91 10.70 2.34
C GLU A 43 6.38 9.39 1.75
N ILE A 44 5.78 9.46 0.55
CA ILE A 44 5.31 8.26 -0.14
C ILE A 44 6.45 7.30 -0.43
N ASN A 45 7.63 7.80 -0.81
CA ASN A 45 8.78 6.96 -1.12
C ASN A 45 9.37 6.30 0.13
N GLU A 46 9.36 6.99 1.27
CA GLU A 46 9.78 6.42 2.55
C GLU A 46 8.80 5.35 3.00
N ILE A 47 7.49 5.60 2.89
CA ILE A 47 6.45 4.61 3.21
C ILE A 47 6.52 3.42 2.27
N LEU A 48 6.77 3.66 0.97
CA LEU A 48 6.97 2.60 0.01
C LEU A 48 8.19 1.76 0.34
N LYS A 49 9.31 2.38 0.72
CA LYS A 49 10.49 1.62 1.16
C LYS A 49 10.26 0.82 2.43
N ASP A 50 9.44 1.35 3.36
CA ASP A 50 9.13 0.65 4.60
C ASP A 50 8.17 -0.53 4.36
N ALA A 51 7.29 -0.41 3.37
CA ALA A 51 6.35 -1.44 2.95
C ALA A 51 6.94 -2.47 1.96
N ASP A 52 7.88 -2.03 1.11
CA ASP A 52 8.63 -2.83 0.13
C ASP A 52 9.79 -3.57 0.83
N LEU A 53 9.43 -4.62 1.55
CA LEU A 53 10.38 -5.42 2.34
C LEU A 53 11.34 -6.24 1.47
N ASN A 54 10.93 -6.60 0.25
CA ASN A 54 11.70 -7.43 -0.67
C ASN A 54 12.50 -6.59 -1.70
N GLY A 55 12.20 -5.29 -1.83
CA GLY A 55 12.87 -4.35 -2.73
C GLY A 55 12.46 -4.51 -4.20
N ASP A 56 11.32 -5.13 -4.51
CA ASP A 56 10.85 -5.35 -5.88
C ASP A 56 10.01 -4.18 -6.41
N GLY A 57 9.70 -3.20 -5.57
CA GLY A 57 8.84 -2.07 -5.91
C GLY A 57 7.35 -2.41 -5.91
N LEU A 58 6.97 -3.50 -5.26
CA LEU A 58 5.61 -3.92 -4.98
C LEU A 58 5.45 -4.04 -3.45
N VAL A 59 4.26 -3.73 -2.99
CA VAL A 59 3.87 -3.94 -1.59
C VAL A 59 3.07 -5.23 -1.53
N ASP A 60 3.71 -6.27 -1.00
CA ASP A 60 3.10 -7.56 -0.73
C ASP A 60 2.24 -7.47 0.54
N PHE A 61 0.94 -7.66 0.40
CA PHE A 61 0.02 -7.86 1.53
C PHE A 61 -0.62 -9.26 1.49
N GLU A 62 -0.12 -10.12 0.59
CA GLU A 62 -0.48 -11.53 0.50
C GLU A 62 0.06 -12.27 1.73
N GLY A 63 -0.81 -12.51 2.71
CA GLY A 63 -0.47 -13.21 3.95
C GLY A 63 -1.29 -12.78 5.15
N VAL A 64 -1.96 -11.63 5.07
CA VAL A 64 -2.68 -11.07 6.23
C VAL A 64 -4.19 -11.36 6.21
N GLY A 65 -4.70 -12.15 5.25
CA GLY A 65 -6.16 -12.25 5.07
C GLY A 65 -6.76 -13.41 4.29
N ARG A 66 -6.06 -14.54 4.06
CA ARG A 66 -6.75 -15.77 3.65
C ARG A 66 -6.82 -16.76 4.81
N PRO A 67 -8.02 -17.11 5.33
CA PRO A 67 -8.20 -18.36 6.04
C PRO A 67 -8.02 -19.56 5.10
#